data_AF-A0A7C2LJ08-F1
#
_entry.id   AF-A0A7C2LJ08-F1
#
_cell.length_a   1.000
_cell.length_b   1.000
_cell.length_c   1.000
_cell.angle_alpha   90.00
_cell.angle_beta   90.00
_cell.angle_gamma   90.00
#
_symmetry.space_group_name_H-M   'P 1'
#
loop_
_entity.id
_entity.type
_entity.pdbx_description
1 polymer ?
#
loop_
_entity_poly.entity_id
_entity_poly.type
_entity_poly.pdbx_seq_one_letter_code
_entity_poly.pdbx_strand_id
1 'polypeptide(L)'
;MEAIETSAASRRLPTGKMRIEESRARDKGEKFREYERGGVREYWLIDPARRQAEFYVLRDGAFQLVSLDNEGVYRSTVLPGFWMRVDWLWQRPPISQVTKQWL
;
A
#
# COMPACT_ATOMS: atom_id res chain seq x y z
N MET A 1 8.24 35.63 18.24
CA MET A 1 9.66 35.99 18.10
C MET A 1 10.44 34.79 18.61
N GLU A 2 10.71 33.81 17.74
CA GLU A 2 12.01 33.63 17.02
C GLU A 2 13.20 33.55 18.00
N ALA A 3 14.14 32.62 17.94
CA ALA A 3 14.37 31.44 17.10
C ALA A 3 15.48 30.58 17.78
N ILE A 4 15.36 29.26 17.61
CA ILE A 4 16.38 28.24 17.27
C ILE A 4 17.85 28.45 17.69
N GLU A 5 18.44 27.47 18.39
CA GLU A 5 19.80 26.93 18.12
C GLU A 5 19.95 25.55 18.82
N THR A 6 20.02 24.46 18.05
CA THR A 6 21.26 23.71 17.69
C THR A 6 21.77 22.80 18.81
N SER A 7 21.72 21.48 18.59
CA SER A 7 22.96 20.69 18.46
C SER A 7 22.67 19.19 18.36
N ALA A 8 23.31 18.59 17.36
CA ALA A 8 23.37 17.17 17.11
C ALA A 8 24.13 16.43 18.22
N ALA A 9 23.61 15.25 18.61
CA ALA A 9 24.43 14.20 19.19
C ALA A 9 23.92 12.84 18.68
N SER A 10 24.28 12.55 17.43
CA SER A 10 24.22 11.23 16.82
C SER A 10 25.10 10.28 17.63
N ARG A 11 24.50 9.45 18.49
CA ARG A 11 25.18 8.29 19.08
C ARG A 11 24.94 7.09 18.17
N ARG A 12 25.97 6.69 17.42
CA ARG A 12 25.96 5.45 16.64
C ARG A 12 25.89 4.26 17.60
N LEU A 13 24.87 3.42 17.46
CA LEU A 13 24.83 2.09 18.08
C LEU A 13 25.39 1.05 17.08
N PRO A 14 26.27 0.14 17.51
CA PRO A 14 26.89 -0.86 16.65
C PRO A 14 26.03 -2.12 16.60
N THR A 15 24.94 -2.10 15.83
CA THR A 15 24.34 -3.33 15.30
C THR A 15 23.50 -3.00 14.08
N GLY A 16 23.76 -3.68 12.96
CA GLY A 16 23.09 -3.50 11.66
C GLY A 16 21.63 -3.96 11.63
N LYS A 17 20.82 -3.52 12.60
CA LYS A 17 19.36 -3.62 12.59
C LYS A 17 18.77 -2.23 12.87
N MET A 18 19.13 -1.25 12.05
CA MET A 18 18.46 0.04 12.07
C MET A 18 17.18 -0.06 11.20
N ARG A 19 16.04 -0.22 11.90
CA ARG A 19 14.79 0.48 11.60
C ARG A 19 14.05 0.15 10.29
N ILE A 20 13.65 -1.10 10.09
CA ILE A 20 12.67 -1.45 9.03
C ILE A 20 11.23 -1.15 9.47
N GLU A 21 10.92 -1.21 10.77
CA GLU A 21 9.53 -1.10 11.25
C GLU A 21 9.08 0.36 11.41
N GLU A 22 9.89 1.25 11.97
CA GLU A 22 9.53 2.67 12.09
C GLU A 22 9.64 3.44 10.75
N SER A 23 10.47 2.96 9.81
CA SER A 23 10.51 3.52 8.45
C SER A 23 9.23 3.19 7.69
N ARG A 24 8.67 1.98 7.84
CA ARG A 24 7.44 1.57 7.16
C ARG A 24 6.24 2.47 7.45
N ALA A 25 6.05 2.95 8.68
CA ALA A 25 4.88 3.79 9.00
C ALA A 25 5.05 5.24 8.48
N ARG A 26 6.25 5.80 8.60
CA ARG A 26 6.54 7.18 8.18
C ARG A 26 6.67 7.31 6.66
N ASP A 27 7.33 6.34 6.02
CA ASP A 27 7.50 6.25 4.56
C ASP A 27 6.14 6.01 3.86
N LYS A 28 5.21 5.27 4.50
CA LYS A 28 3.84 5.10 4.00
C LYS A 28 3.10 6.43 3.88
N GLY A 29 3.19 7.31 4.89
CA GLY A 29 2.48 8.59 4.90
C GLY A 29 3.04 9.61 3.89
N GLU A 30 4.36 9.64 3.73
CA GLU A 30 5.02 10.55 2.78
C GLU A 30 4.75 10.13 1.33
N LYS A 31 4.90 8.83 1.01
CA LYS A 31 4.61 8.29 -0.33
C LYS A 31 3.13 8.35 -0.71
N PHE A 32 2.23 8.10 0.25
CA PHE A 32 0.78 8.21 -0.01
C PHE A 32 0.42 9.60 -0.55
N ARG A 33 0.88 10.65 0.11
CA ARG A 33 0.62 12.04 -0.32
C ARG A 33 1.35 12.39 -1.61
N GLU A 34 2.55 11.85 -1.82
CA GLU A 34 3.30 12.07 -3.06
C GLU A 34 2.57 11.47 -4.26
N TYR A 35 2.11 10.22 -4.16
CA TYR A 35 1.35 9.57 -5.23
C TYR A 35 -0.03 10.20 -5.46
N GLU A 36 -0.69 10.66 -4.39
CA GLU A 36 -1.95 11.41 -4.48
C GLU A 36 -1.75 12.70 -5.29
N ARG A 37 -0.78 13.53 -4.90
CA ARG A 37 -0.43 14.76 -5.63
C ARG A 37 0.07 14.48 -7.05
N GLY A 38 0.74 13.34 -7.25
CA GLY A 38 1.22 12.89 -8.54
C GLY A 38 0.13 12.37 -9.48
N GLY A 39 -1.13 12.25 -9.03
CA GLY A 39 -2.24 11.82 -9.87
C GLY A 39 -2.28 10.32 -10.15
N VAL A 40 -1.61 9.50 -9.33
CA VAL A 40 -1.67 8.04 -9.46
C VAL A 40 -3.11 7.60 -9.22
N ARG A 41 -3.73 6.94 -10.20
CA ARG A 41 -5.17 6.63 -10.16
C ARG A 41 -5.55 5.50 -9.19
N GLU A 42 -4.64 4.55 -8.96
CA GLU A 42 -4.81 3.42 -8.05
C GLU A 42 -3.53 3.19 -7.24
N TYR A 43 -3.69 3.07 -5.92
CA TYR A 43 -2.60 2.83 -4.99
C TYR A 43 -2.95 1.70 -4.03
N TRP A 44 -2.17 0.62 -4.04
CA TRP A 44 -2.45 -0.58 -3.25
C TRP A 44 -1.41 -0.76 -2.15
N LEU A 45 -1.86 -0.96 -0.92
CA LEU A 45 -1.03 -1.30 0.23
C LEU A 45 -1.30 -2.75 0.63
N ILE A 46 -0.30 -3.61 0.41
CA ILE A 46 -0.36 -5.03 0.76
C ILE A 46 0.58 -5.27 1.94
N ASP A 47 0.04 -5.78 3.05
CA ASP A 47 0.79 -6.19 4.25
C ASP A 47 0.67 -7.73 4.41
N PRO A 48 1.65 -8.51 3.90
CA PRO A 48 1.62 -9.96 4.00
C PRO A 48 1.73 -10.51 5.43
N ALA A 49 2.36 -9.76 6.34
CA ALA A 49 2.52 -10.19 7.72
C ALA A 49 1.16 -10.15 8.46
N ARG A 50 0.34 -9.13 8.15
CA ARG A 50 -1.01 -8.99 8.70
C ARG A 50 -2.11 -9.60 7.84
N ARG A 51 -1.78 -10.07 6.63
CA ARG A 51 -2.76 -10.50 5.60
C ARG A 51 -3.81 -9.42 5.31
N GLN A 52 -3.35 -8.18 5.21
CA GLN A 52 -4.19 -7.02 4.96
C GLN A 52 -3.87 -6.44 3.58
N ALA A 53 -4.91 -6.10 2.84
CA ALA A 53 -4.81 -5.42 1.56
C ALA A 53 -5.76 -4.21 1.58
N GLU A 54 -5.22 -3.03 1.33
CA GLU A 54 -5.96 -1.79 1.21
C GLU A 54 -5.79 -1.24 -0.20
N PHE A 55 -6.90 -0.83 -0.80
CA PHE A 55 -6.93 -0.36 -2.17
C PHE A 55 -7.46 1.07 -2.19
N TYR A 56 -6.66 2.01 -2.64
CA TYR A 56 -7.03 3.41 -2.75
C TYR A 56 -7.21 3.79 -4.22
N VAL A 57 -8.30 4.49 -4.53
CA VAL A 57 -8.56 5.06 -5.85
C VAL A 57 -8.58 6.58 -5.74
N LEU A 58 -7.92 7.25 -6.67
CA LEU A 58 -7.94 8.70 -6.73
C LEU A 58 -9.29 9.18 -7.28
N ARG A 59 -10.02 9.95 -6.47
CA ARG A 59 -11.29 10.58 -6.85
C ARG A 59 -11.29 12.00 -6.33
N ASP A 60 -11.64 12.96 -7.19
CA ASP A 60 -11.70 14.38 -6.85
C ASP A 60 -10.40 14.91 -6.22
N GLY A 61 -9.25 14.38 -6.67
CA GLY A 61 -7.92 14.79 -6.21
C GLY A 61 -7.48 14.18 -4.89
N ALA A 62 -8.23 13.24 -4.31
CA ALA A 62 -7.87 12.57 -3.06
C ALA A 62 -8.01 11.05 -3.17
N PHE A 63 -7.15 10.32 -2.46
CA PHE A 63 -7.24 8.88 -2.38
C PHE A 63 -8.40 8.44 -1.46
N GLN A 64 -9.29 7.63 -2.00
CA GLN A 64 -10.41 7.04 -1.27
C GLN A 64 -10.21 5.53 -1.14
N LEU A 65 -10.36 5.00 0.07
CA LEU A 65 -10.31 3.56 0.32
C LEU A 65 -11.51 2.87 -0.33
N VAL A 66 -11.25 1.82 -1.10
CA VAL A 66 -12.25 1.04 -1.83
C VAL A 66 -12.47 -0.28 -1.11
N SER A 67 -13.74 -0.56 -0.81
CA SER A 67 -14.16 -1.85 -0.29
C SER A 67 -14.13 -2.92 -1.39
N LEU A 68 -13.85 -4.15 -0.97
CA LEU A 68 -14.06 -5.33 -1.81
C LEU A 68 -15.55 -5.51 -2.07
N ASP A 69 -15.89 -6.26 -3.11
CA ASP A 69 -17.26 -6.73 -3.27
C ASP A 69 -17.63 -7.80 -2.22
N ASN A 70 -18.87 -8.29 -2.30
CA ASN A 70 -19.39 -9.31 -1.40
C ASN A 70 -18.68 -10.67 -1.53
N GLU A 71 -17.87 -10.88 -2.56
CA GLU A 71 -17.11 -12.10 -2.84
C GLU A 71 -15.63 -11.97 -2.45
N GLY A 72 -15.21 -10.81 -1.90
CA GLY A 72 -13.83 -10.53 -1.57
C GLY A 72 -12.95 -10.25 -2.80
N VAL A 73 -13.55 -9.82 -3.91
CA VAL A 73 -12.88 -9.45 -5.16
C VAL A 73 -12.64 -7.95 -5.20
N TYR A 74 -11.40 -7.57 -5.51
CA TYR A 74 -11.07 -6.23 -5.94
C TYR A 74 -11.25 -6.10 -7.46
N ARG A 75 -11.87 -5.01 -7.93
CA ARG A 75 -11.99 -4.66 -9.35
C ARG A 75 -11.29 -3.34 -9.61
N SER A 76 -10.38 -3.33 -10.59
CA SER A 76 -9.66 -2.12 -10.97
C SER A 76 -10.58 -1.16 -11.72
N THR A 77 -10.50 0.11 -11.34
CA THR A 77 -11.06 1.28 -12.03
C THR A 77 -10.14 1.78 -13.15
N VAL A 78 -8.85 1.42 -13.12
CA VAL A 78 -7.81 1.87 -14.06
C VAL A 78 -7.57 0.87 -15.19
N LEU A 79 -7.69 -0.43 -14.89
CA LEU A 79 -7.47 -1.52 -15.83
C LEU A 79 -8.82 -2.19 -16.14
N PRO A 80 -9.48 -1.84 -17.26
CA PRO A 80 -10.77 -2.41 -17.61
C PRO A 80 -10.74 -3.94 -17.67
N GLY A 81 -11.70 -4.58 -17.00
CA GLY A 81 -11.80 -6.04 -16.93
C GLY A 81 -10.84 -6.70 -15.95
N PHE A 82 -9.89 -5.97 -15.36
CA PHE A 82 -9.00 -6.53 -14.34
C PHE A 82 -9.73 -6.67 -13.00
N TRP A 83 -9.63 -7.87 -12.43
CA TRP A 83 -10.14 -8.18 -11.10
C TRP A 83 -9.28 -9.24 -10.42
N MET A 84 -9.30 -9.27 -9.08
CA MET A 84 -8.52 -10.22 -8.29
C MET A 84 -9.25 -10.59 -7.00
N ARG A 85 -9.39 -11.89 -6.70
CA ARG A 85 -9.80 -12.35 -5.37
C ARG A 85 -8.68 -12.05 -4.38
N VAL A 86 -8.96 -11.31 -3.32
CA VAL A 86 -7.92 -10.82 -2.40
C VAL A 86 -7.30 -11.94 -1.57
N ASP A 87 -8.04 -13.02 -1.31
CA ASP A 87 -7.53 -14.21 -0.64
C ASP A 87 -6.36 -14.89 -1.39
N TRP A 88 -6.27 -14.70 -2.71
CA TRP A 88 -5.15 -15.21 -3.53
C TRP A 88 -3.80 -14.57 -3.19
N LEU A 89 -3.78 -13.42 -2.51
CA LEU A 89 -2.55 -12.83 -1.99
C LEU A 89 -1.95 -13.66 -0.84
N TRP A 90 -2.79 -14.42 -0.13
CA TRP A 90 -2.42 -15.14 1.09
C TRP A 90 -2.38 -16.64 0.89
N GLN A 91 -3.28 -17.13 0.03
CA GLN A 91 -3.37 -18.52 -0.39
C GLN A 91 -2.93 -18.55 -1.84
N ARG A 92 -1.95 -19.36 -2.20
CA ARG A 92 -1.45 -19.43 -3.57
C ARG A 92 -2.20 -20.55 -4.32
N PRO A 93 -3.35 -20.29 -4.96
CA PRO A 93 -4.07 -21.33 -5.67
C PRO A 93 -3.22 -21.86 -6.84
N PRO A 94 -3.49 -23.09 -7.31
CA PRO A 94 -2.92 -23.58 -8.56
C PRO A 94 -3.23 -22.62 -9.71
N ILE A 95 -2.24 -22.36 -10.59
CA ILE A 95 -2.40 -21.46 -11.73
C ILE A 95 -3.62 -21.85 -12.59
N SER A 96 -3.85 -23.15 -12.75
CA SER A 96 -4.99 -23.68 -13.51
C SER A 96 -6.36 -23.28 -12.96
N GLN A 97 -6.47 -23.03 -11.65
CA GLN A 97 -7.69 -22.55 -11.01
C GLN A 97 -7.90 -21.06 -11.27
N VAL A 98 -6.83 -20.26 -11.23
CA VAL A 98 -6.87 -18.82 -11.51
C VAL A 98 -7.21 -18.56 -12.97
N THR A 99 -6.54 -19.23 -13.90
CA THR A 99 -6.74 -19.01 -15.35
C THR A 99 -8.15 -19.39 -15.80
N LYS A 100 -8.79 -20.39 -15.17
CA LYS A 100 -10.18 -20.76 -15.45
C LYS A 100 -11.20 -19.68 -15.10
N GLN A 101 -10.87 -18.77 -14.19
CA GLN A 101 -11.81 -17.69 -13.85
C GLN A 101 -11.64 -16.46 -14.74
N TRP A 102 -10.46 -16.28 -15.37
CA TRP A 102 -10.17 -15.14 -16.23
C TRP A 102 -10.49 -15.36 -17.72
N LEU A 103 -10.70 -16.61 -18.10
CA LEU A 103 -11.14 -17.04 -19.44
C LEU A 103 -12.64 -17.30 -19.44
#